data_AF-A0A257JJW1-F1
#
_entry.id   AF-A0A257JJW1-F1
#
_cell.length_a   1.000
_cell.length_b   1.000
_cell.length_c   1.000
_cell.angle_alpha   90.00
_cell.angle_beta   90.00
_cell.angle_gamma   90.00
#
_symmetry.space_group_name_H-M   'P 1'
#
loop_
_entity.id
_entity.type
_entity.pdbx_description
1 polymer ?
#
loop_
_entity_poly.entity_id
_entity_poly.type
_entity_poly.pdbx_seq_one_letter_code
_entity_poly.pdbx_strand_id
1 'polypeptide(L)'
;MAGQAFLLIRAAGESGQLYGSVAARDIAEAANAAGFHVARNQVQLDTPIKAIGYQTVKIRLHPEVEVEVFINVARTPDEAERQAKGENVINSQFDEDRVAAAEQAAEIAENAVQLDGYEV
;
A
#
# COMPACT_ATOMS: atom_id res chain seq x y z
N MET A 1 13.75 15.83 -2.84
CA MET A 1 12.51 15.12 -3.28
C MET A 1 12.71 13.61 -3.35
N ALA A 2 13.83 13.09 -3.87
CA ALA A 2 14.11 11.66 -3.79
C ALA A 2 14.16 11.18 -2.33
N GLY A 3 13.38 10.14 -2.01
CA GLY A 3 13.30 9.55 -0.67
C GLY A 3 12.44 10.34 0.33
N GLN A 4 11.72 11.37 -0.11
CA GLN A 4 10.86 12.15 0.78
C GLN A 4 9.52 11.47 0.99
N ALA A 5 9.06 11.43 2.24
CA ALA A 5 7.76 10.92 2.61
C ALA A 5 6.75 12.06 2.75
N PHE A 6 5.60 11.94 2.09
CA PHE A 6 4.46 12.83 2.23
C PHE A 6 3.38 12.15 3.06
N LEU A 7 2.95 12.83 4.12
CA LEU A 7 1.89 12.35 5.01
C LEU A 7 0.52 12.84 4.53
N LEU A 8 -0.40 11.91 4.29
CA LEU A 8 -1.79 12.20 4.01
C LEU A 8 -2.71 11.60 5.07
N ILE A 9 -3.43 12.47 5.78
CA ILE A 9 -4.43 12.04 6.76
C ILE A 9 -5.80 11.90 6.10
N ARG A 10 -6.35 10.69 6.15
CA ARG A 10 -7.66 10.34 5.59
C ARG A 10 -8.43 9.40 6.51
N ALA A 11 -9.76 9.54 6.51
CA ALA A 11 -10.63 8.66 7.27
C ALA A 11 -10.58 7.25 6.66
N ALA A 12 -10.37 6.24 7.52
CA ALA A 12 -10.33 4.84 7.15
C ALA A 12 -11.09 3.99 8.17
N GLY A 13 -11.62 2.86 7.72
CA GLY A 13 -12.22 1.84 8.57
C GLY A 13 -11.18 1.10 9.42
N GLU A 14 -11.66 0.24 10.30
CA GLU A 14 -10.83 -0.57 11.19
C GLU A 14 -9.97 -1.59 10.44
N SER A 15 -10.42 -2.03 9.26
CA SER A 15 -9.70 -2.94 8.35
C SER A 15 -8.59 -2.26 7.54
N GLY A 16 -8.33 -0.96 7.77
CA GLY A 16 -7.33 -0.20 7.01
C GLY A 16 -7.80 0.29 5.64
N GLN A 17 -9.05 0.01 5.25
CA GLN A 17 -9.62 0.55 4.01
C GLN A 17 -10.05 2.01 4.19
N LEU A 18 -9.65 2.87 3.28
CA LEU A 18 -10.06 4.28 3.24
C LEU A 18 -11.55 4.38 2.89
N TYR A 19 -12.26 5.29 3.54
CA TYR A 19 -13.65 5.61 3.15
C TYR A 19 -13.74 6.37 1.82
N GLY A 20 -12.61 6.85 1.31
CA GLY A 20 -12.49 7.48 0.00
C GLY A 20 -11.29 6.93 -0.76
N SER A 21 -10.69 7.76 -1.60
CA SER A 21 -9.48 7.42 -2.34
C SER A 21 -8.50 8.57 -2.31
N VAL A 22 -7.21 8.25 -2.20
CA VAL A 22 -6.13 9.22 -2.47
C VAL A 22 -5.79 9.12 -3.96
N ALA A 23 -5.96 10.23 -4.67
CA ALA A 23 -5.67 10.32 -6.09
C ALA A 23 -4.34 11.04 -6.34
N ALA A 24 -3.88 11.02 -7.59
CA ALA A 24 -2.73 11.78 -8.05
C ALA A 24 -2.81 13.28 -7.71
N ARG A 25 -4.03 13.84 -7.63
CA ARG A 25 -4.24 15.24 -7.24
C ARG A 25 -3.85 15.49 -5.80
N ASP A 26 -4.30 14.66 -4.85
CA ASP A 26 -3.97 14.81 -3.43
C ASP A 26 -2.46 14.72 -3.20
N ILE A 27 -1.78 13.81 -3.92
CA ILE A 27 -0.31 13.65 -3.85
C ILE A 27 0.40 14.89 -4.37
N ALA A 28 -0.05 15.43 -5.51
CA ALA A 28 0.50 16.65 -6.06
C ALA A 28 0.27 17.84 -5.11
N GLU A 29 -0.91 17.97 -4.52
CA GLU A 29 -1.23 19.02 -3.53
C GLU A 29 -0.31 18.90 -2.29
N ALA A 30 -0.09 17.69 -1.78
CA ALA A 30 0.81 17.45 -0.65
C ALA A 30 2.27 17.80 -0.99
N ALA A 31 2.73 17.46 -2.20
CA ALA A 31 4.06 17.84 -2.68
C ALA A 31 4.22 19.36 -2.82
N ASN A 32 3.21 20.04 -3.37
CA ASN A 32 3.19 21.51 -3.49
C ASN A 32 3.19 22.20 -2.12
N ALA A 33 2.43 21.68 -1.16
CA ALA A 33 2.40 22.19 0.21
C ALA A 33 3.77 22.08 0.91
N ALA A 34 4.57 21.08 0.55
CA ALA A 34 5.95 20.91 1.02
C ALA A 34 6.98 21.74 0.23
N GLY A 35 6.54 22.57 -0.73
CA GLY A 35 7.40 23.46 -1.52
C GLY A 35 7.90 22.87 -2.84
N PHE A 36 7.38 21.71 -3.28
CA PHE A 36 7.73 21.11 -4.57
C PHE A 36 6.66 21.40 -5.62
N HIS A 37 7.04 22.03 -6.73
CA HIS A 37 6.12 22.24 -7.86
C HIS A 37 5.88 20.94 -8.64
N VAL A 38 4.83 20.22 -8.30
CA VAL A 38 4.40 19.00 -9.00
C VAL A 38 2.97 19.15 -9.50
N ALA A 39 2.76 18.84 -10.79
CA ALA A 39 1.45 18.79 -11.39
C ALA A 39 0.87 17.37 -11.34
N ARG A 40 -0.47 17.23 -11.28
CA ARG A 40 -1.14 15.92 -11.18
C ARG A 40 -0.78 14.94 -12.30
N ASN A 41 -0.44 15.43 -13.49
CA ASN A 41 -0.05 14.63 -14.66
C ASN A 41 1.39 14.10 -14.57
N GLN A 42 2.19 14.64 -13.65
CA GLN A 42 3.54 14.16 -13.37
C GLN A 42 3.52 13.02 -12.35
N VAL A 43 2.44 12.84 -11.60
CA VAL A 43 2.29 11.74 -10.64
C VAL A 43 1.84 10.49 -11.40
N GLN A 44 2.70 9.48 -11.45
CA GLN A 44 2.36 8.17 -12.00
C GLN A 44 1.64 7.35 -10.94
N LEU A 45 0.32 7.31 -11.05
CA LEU A 45 -0.55 6.52 -10.20
C LEU A 45 -1.57 5.78 -11.07
N ASP A 46 -1.33 4.49 -11.30
CA ASP A 46 -2.22 3.65 -12.12
C ASP A 46 -3.58 3.43 -11.45
N THR A 47 -3.58 3.23 -10.14
CA THR A 47 -4.79 2.98 -9.36
C THR A 47 -4.83 3.91 -8.14
N PRO A 48 -5.98 4.54 -7.83
CA PRO A 48 -6.14 5.33 -6.61
C PRO A 48 -5.86 4.49 -5.37
N ILE A 49 -5.20 5.10 -4.37
CA ILE A 49 -4.88 4.42 -3.12
C ILE A 49 -6.16 4.37 -2.27
N LYS A 50 -6.52 3.16 -1.83
CA LYS A 50 -7.74 2.88 -1.05
C LYS A 50 -7.46 2.25 0.31
N ALA A 51 -6.20 2.09 0.67
CA ALA A 51 -5.79 1.56 1.97
C ALA A 51 -4.83 2.53 2.65
N ILE A 52 -4.81 2.50 3.98
CA ILE A 52 -3.78 3.18 4.77
C ILE A 52 -2.47 2.38 4.73
N GLY A 53 -1.35 3.06 4.93
CA GLY A 53 -0.01 2.46 4.89
C GLY A 53 0.98 3.27 4.06
N TYR A 54 2.15 2.67 3.88
CA TYR A 54 3.23 3.22 3.06
C TYR A 54 3.14 2.74 1.62
N GLN A 55 3.04 3.68 0.69
CA GLN A 55 3.00 3.40 -0.73
C GLN A 55 4.10 4.19 -1.46
N THR A 56 4.85 3.52 -2.33
CA THR A 56 5.82 4.20 -3.20
C THR A 56 5.13 4.66 -4.48
N VAL A 57 5.31 5.93 -4.83
CA VAL A 57 4.74 6.54 -6.03
C VAL A 57 5.84 7.20 -6.84
N LYS A 58 5.80 7.03 -8.16
CA LYS A 58 6.76 7.63 -9.08
C LYS A 58 6.25 9.00 -9.56
N ILE A 59 7.11 10.00 -9.54
CA ILE A 59 6.83 11.34 -10.06
C ILE A 59 7.80 11.63 -11.20
N ARG A 60 7.26 11.89 -12.38
CA ARG A 60 8.01 12.27 -13.57
C ARG A 60 8.08 13.79 -13.68
N LEU A 61 9.16 14.37 -13.17
CA LEU A 61 9.38 15.83 -13.19
C LEU A 61 9.70 16.33 -14.59
N HIS A 62 10.49 15.55 -15.35
CA HIS A 62 10.89 15.86 -16.72
C HIS A 62 10.97 14.56 -17.55
N PRO A 63 10.90 14.60 -18.90
CA PRO A 63 11.06 13.43 -19.76
C PRO A 63 12.21 12.48 -19.42
N GLU A 64 13.30 13.01 -18.85
CA GLU A 64 14.54 12.29 -18.50
C GLU A 64 14.73 12.11 -16.98
N VAL A 65 13.82 12.64 -16.15
CA VAL A 65 13.97 12.66 -14.69
C VAL A 65 12.69 12.14 -14.02
N GLU A 66 12.82 10.97 -13.42
CA GLU A 66 11.81 10.34 -12.58
C GLU A 66 12.34 10.21 -11.16
N VAL A 67 11.49 10.49 -10.18
CA VAL A 67 11.83 10.41 -8.76
C VAL A 67 10.80 9.55 -8.03
N GLU A 68 11.27 8.74 -7.11
CA GLU A 68 10.41 7.95 -6.23
C GLU A 68 10.16 8.70 -4.93
N VAL A 69 8.90 8.80 -4.56
CA VAL A 69 8.46 9.42 -3.30
C VAL A 69 7.62 8.43 -2.51
N PHE A 70 7.68 8.56 -1.19
CA PHE A 70 6.89 7.73 -0.29
C PHE A 70 5.62 8.47 0.11
N ILE A 71 4.49 7.81 0.05
CA ILE A 71 3.20 8.32 0.49
C ILE A 71 2.80 7.53 1.72
N ASN A 72 2.81 8.17 2.88
CA ASN A 72 2.31 7.60 4.12
C ASN A 72 0.86 8.05 4.29
N VAL A 73 -0.08 7.10 4.21
CA VAL A 73 -1.50 7.36 4.44
C VAL A 73 -1.89 6.81 5.81
N ALA A 74 -2.43 7.66 6.68
CA ALA A 74 -2.82 7.27 8.04
C ALA A 74 -4.12 7.93 8.48
N ARG A 75 -4.77 7.39 9.52
CA ARG A 75 -5.98 7.98 10.11
C ARG A 75 -5.70 9.15 11.04
N THR A 76 -4.55 9.10 11.71
CA THR A 76 -4.12 10.12 12.67
C THR A 76 -2.61 10.39 12.51
N PRO A 77 -2.13 11.57 12.93
CA PRO A 77 -0.70 11.87 12.90
C PRO A 77 0.12 10.92 13.79
N ASP A 78 -0.40 10.51 14.95
CA ASP A 78 0.27 9.53 15.83
C ASP A 78 0.46 8.17 15.14
N GLU A 79 -0.57 7.70 14.42
CA GLU A 79 -0.51 6.46 13.64
C GLU A 79 0.51 6.57 12.49
N ALA A 80 0.61 7.74 11.86
CA ALA A 80 1.58 7.99 10.81
C ALA A 80 3.03 7.88 11.32
N GLU A 81 3.30 8.43 12.51
CA GLU A 81 4.63 8.35 13.13
C GLU A 81 5.01 6.91 13.49
N ARG A 82 4.04 6.09 13.93
CA ARG A 82 4.26 4.66 14.20
C ARG A 82 4.59 3.90 12.93
N GLN A 83 3.84 4.14 11.86
CA GLN A 83 4.14 3.55 10.55
C GLN A 83 5.52 3.98 10.04
N ALA A 84 5.91 5.25 10.25
CA ALA A 84 7.24 5.76 9.86
C ALA A 84 8.40 5.09 10.63
N LYS A 85 8.14 4.64 11.86
CA LYS A 85 9.09 3.92 12.71
C LYS A 85 9.15 2.43 12.40
N GLY A 86 8.41 1.95 11.40
CA GLY A 86 8.36 0.53 11.01
C GLY A 86 7.43 -0.31 11.89
N GLU A 87 6.59 0.32 12.73
CA GLU A 87 5.56 -0.40 13.47
C GLU A 87 4.39 -0.70 12.51
N ASN A 88 4.23 -1.99 12.22
CA ASN A 88 3.33 -2.46 11.21
C ASN A 88 1.91 -2.57 11.77
N VAL A 89 1.07 -1.55 11.55
CA VAL A 89 -0.29 -1.51 12.12
C VAL A 89 -1.30 -2.43 11.42
N ILE A 90 -0.99 -3.00 10.24
CA ILE A 90 -2.00 -3.71 9.41
C ILE A 90 -1.42 -4.90 8.63
N ASN A 91 -0.14 -4.90 8.26
CA ASN A 91 0.42 -5.83 7.28
C ASN A 91 0.76 -7.22 7.83
N SER A 92 0.32 -7.58 9.05
CA SER A 92 0.35 -8.99 9.46
C SER A 92 -0.77 -9.80 8.79
N GLN A 93 -1.93 -9.20 8.50
CA GLN A 93 -3.08 -10.00 8.05
C GLN A 93 -3.10 -10.35 6.56
N PHE A 94 -2.59 -9.50 5.66
CA PHE A 94 -2.72 -9.75 4.20
C PHE A 94 -1.63 -10.65 3.60
N ASP A 95 -0.44 -10.71 4.19
CA ASP A 95 0.61 -11.65 3.76
C ASP A 95 0.36 -13.05 4.37
N GLU A 96 -0.09 -13.13 5.62
CA GLU A 96 -0.46 -14.39 6.29
C GLU A 96 -1.67 -15.07 5.63
N ASP A 97 -2.71 -14.34 5.20
CA ASP A 97 -3.87 -14.94 4.50
C ASP A 97 -3.49 -15.54 3.13
N ARG A 98 -2.54 -14.95 2.40
CA ARG A 98 -2.07 -15.49 1.11
C ARG A 98 -1.17 -16.72 1.28
N VAL A 99 -0.34 -16.75 2.31
CA VAL A 99 0.50 -17.89 2.64
C VAL A 99 -0.35 -19.04 3.20
N ALA A 100 -1.28 -18.75 4.11
CA ALA A 100 -2.19 -19.74 4.68
C ALA A 100 -3.12 -20.36 3.63
N ALA A 101 -3.65 -19.58 2.67
CA ALA A 101 -4.46 -20.12 1.59
C ALA A 101 -3.65 -21.02 0.63
N ALA A 102 -2.37 -20.72 0.41
CA ALA A 102 -1.49 -21.56 -0.40
C ALA A 102 -1.12 -22.87 0.32
N GLU A 103 -0.89 -22.83 1.64
CA GLU A 103 -0.58 -24.00 2.46
C GLU A 103 -1.80 -24.92 2.63
N GLN A 104 -2.99 -24.37 2.86
CA GLN A 104 -4.24 -25.14 2.94
C GLN A 104 -4.59 -25.82 1.61
N ALA A 105 -4.35 -25.16 0.48
CA ALA A 105 -4.56 -25.75 -0.84
C ALA A 105 -3.60 -26.93 -1.12
N ALA A 106 -2.36 -26.87 -0.60
CA ALA A 106 -1.39 -27.94 -0.73
C ALA A 106 -1.75 -29.16 0.15
N GLU A 107 -2.18 -28.94 1.39
CA GLU A 107 -2.52 -30.01 2.34
C GLU A 107 -3.78 -30.80 1.91
N ILE A 108 -4.77 -30.13 1.31
CA ILE A 108 -5.98 -30.80 0.79
C ILE A 108 -5.65 -31.64 -0.45
N ALA A 109 -4.73 -31.17 -1.30
CA ALA A 109 -4.27 -31.92 -2.47
C ALA A 109 -3.49 -33.19 -2.07
N GLU A 110 -2.64 -33.10 -1.04
CA GLU A 110 -1.85 -34.24 -0.56
C GLU A 110 -2.70 -35.33 0.09
N ASN A 111 -3.70 -34.95 0.92
CA ASN A 111 -4.61 -35.90 1.55
C ASN A 111 -5.57 -36.59 0.55
N ALA A 112 -5.90 -35.94 -0.57
CA ALA A 112 -6.74 -36.56 -1.61
C ALA A 112 -6.03 -37.71 -2.33
N VAL A 113 -4.70 -37.62 -2.54
CA VAL A 113 -3.91 -38.69 -3.20
C VAL A 113 -3.81 -39.96 -2.34
N GLN A 114 -3.95 -39.84 -1.02
CA GLN A 114 -3.81 -40.99 -0.10
C GLN A 114 -5.09 -41.83 0.04
N LEU A 115 -6.24 -41.32 -0.42
CA LEU A 115 -7.53 -42.01 -0.33
C LEU A 115 -7.86 -42.86 -1.57
N ASP A 116 -7.26 -42.55 -2.73
CA ASP A 116 -7.39 -43.33 -3.98
C ASP A 116 -6.48 -44.59 -4.03
N GLY A 117 -5.74 -44.87 -2.95
CA GLY A 117 -4.79 -46.00 -2.86
C GLY A 117 -5.32 -47.28 -2.19
N TYR A 118 -6.59 -47.33 -1.79
CA TYR A 118 -7.18 -48.51 -1.13
C TYR A 118 -8.42 -49.00 -1.90
N GLU A 119 -8.22 -49.60 -3.06
CA GLU A 119 -9.21 -50.48 -3.68
C GLU A 119 -8.98 -51.93 -3.18
N VAL A 120 -10.06 -52.55 -2.71
CA VAL A 120 -10.15 -53.97 -2.32
C VAL A 120 -10.68 -54.78 -3.50
#